data_AF-J9EHF8-F1
#
_entry.id   AF-J9EHF8-F1
#
_cell.length_a   1.000
_cell.length_b   1.000
_cell.length_c   1.000
_cell.angle_alpha   90.00
_cell.angle_beta   90.00
_cell.angle_gamma   90.00
#
_symmetry.space_group_name_H-M   'P 1'
#
loop_
_entity.id
_entity.type
_entity.pdbx_description
1 polymer ?
#
loop_
_entity_poly.entity_id
_entity_poly.type
_entity_poly.pdbx_seq_one_letter_code
_entity_poly.pdbx_strand_id
1 'polypeptide(L)'
;IGPYICAEWENGGLPWWLIHKYGNIHQRTSDKRFLKEVELWFNVLLPILNPYLLKNGGPILMVQLENEYGSHYACDQIYLKRLSEIVRYHLGSDVIQYTS
;
A
#
# COMPACT_ATOMS: atom_id res chain seq x y z
N ILE A 1 0.71 2.78 -5.84
CA ILE A 1 1.22 1.39 -5.68
C ILE A 1 0.29 0.49 -4.85
N GLY A 2 -0.88 0.99 -4.44
CA GLY A 2 -1.82 0.24 -3.61
C GLY A 2 -1.61 0.48 -2.11
N PRO A 3 -2.07 -0.45 -1.24
CA PRO A 3 -2.62 -1.76 -1.60
C PRO A 3 -4.02 -1.70 -2.22
N TYR A 4 -4.79 -0.65 -1.94
CA TYR A 4 -6.06 -0.35 -2.61
C TYR A 4 -5.84 0.72 -3.68
N ILE A 5 -6.49 0.58 -4.83
CA ILE A 5 -6.32 1.47 -5.99
C ILE A 5 -7.62 2.07 -6.51
N CYS A 6 -8.79 1.68 -5.99
CA CYS A 6 -10.09 2.04 -6.57
C CYS A 6 -10.16 1.65 -8.07
N ALA A 7 -10.03 2.63 -8.96
CA ALA A 7 -9.82 2.49 -10.39
C ALA A 7 -10.94 1.74 -11.14
N GLU A 8 -12.17 1.79 -10.60
CA GLU A 8 -13.33 1.06 -11.14
C GLU A 8 -12.99 -0.43 -11.39
N TRP A 9 -12.06 -0.96 -10.59
CA TRP A 9 -11.54 -2.30 -10.70
C TRP A 9 -12.13 -3.17 -9.60
N GLU A 10 -12.19 -4.47 -9.88
CA GLU A 10 -12.81 -5.41 -8.98
C GLU A 10 -12.18 -5.37 -7.58
N ASN A 11 -13.05 -5.17 -6.57
CA ASN A 11 -12.70 -4.96 -5.17
C ASN A 11 -11.58 -3.91 -4.96
N GLY A 12 -11.50 -2.90 -5.83
CA GLY A 12 -10.47 -1.86 -5.79
C GLY A 12 -9.04 -2.39 -5.86
N GLY A 13 -8.85 -3.53 -6.54
CA GLY A 13 -7.56 -4.22 -6.67
C GLY A 13 -7.21 -5.15 -5.50
N LEU A 14 -8.00 -5.17 -4.43
CA LEU A 14 -7.75 -6.05 -3.28
C LEU A 14 -8.18 -7.49 -3.62
N PRO A 15 -7.32 -8.50 -3.38
CA PRO A 15 -7.66 -9.88 -3.72
C PRO A 15 -8.88 -10.43 -2.94
N TRP A 16 -9.84 -11.02 -3.64
CA TRP A 16 -11.05 -11.62 -3.05
C TRP A 16 -10.80 -12.70 -2.01
N TRP A 17 -9.65 -13.39 -2.09
CA TRP A 17 -9.29 -14.42 -1.11
C TRP A 17 -9.12 -13.86 0.30
N LEU A 18 -8.88 -12.55 0.47
CA LEU A 18 -8.81 -11.90 1.79
C LEU A 18 -10.11 -12.09 2.57
N ILE A 19 -11.25 -11.94 1.89
CA ILE A 19 -12.57 -12.08 2.50
C ILE A 19 -12.83 -13.55 2.85
N HIS A 20 -12.50 -14.47 1.94
CA HIS A 20 -12.69 -15.90 2.16
C HIS A 20 -11.81 -16.44 3.30
N LYS A 21 -10.57 -15.97 3.41
CA LYS A 21 -9.61 -16.43 4.41
C LYS A 21 -9.96 -15.97 5.83
N TYR A 22 -10.46 -14.74 5.97
CA TYR A 22 -10.60 -14.09 7.28
C TYR A 22 -12.06 -13.81 7.70
N GLY A 23 -13.02 -13.89 6.77
CA GLY A 23 -14.45 -13.66 7.00
C GLY A 23 -14.81 -12.19 7.28
N ASN A 24 -14.32 -11.65 8.40
CA ASN A 24 -14.64 -10.31 8.92
C ASN A 24 -13.42 -9.37 8.95
N ILE A 25 -12.59 -9.43 7.91
CA ILE A 25 -11.39 -8.59 7.81
C ILE A 25 -11.77 -7.13 7.55
N HIS A 26 -11.24 -6.22 8.35
CA HIS A 26 -11.39 -4.78 8.09
C HIS A 26 -10.30 -4.35 7.12
N GLN A 27 -10.61 -4.39 5.83
CA GLN A 27 -9.70 -3.95 4.77
C GLN A 27 -9.45 -2.44 4.87
N ARG A 28 -8.28 -1.98 4.39
CA ARG A 28 -7.88 -0.56 4.41
C ARG A 28 -7.85 0.04 5.84
N THR A 29 -7.52 -0.78 6.83
CA THR A 29 -7.36 -0.36 8.23
C THR A 29 -6.10 -0.97 8.85
N SER A 30 -5.82 -0.62 10.10
CA SER A 30 -4.75 -1.20 10.91
C SER A 30 -5.06 -2.60 11.46
N ASP A 31 -6.11 -3.28 10.97
CA ASP A 31 -6.34 -4.70 11.25
C ASP A 31 -5.05 -5.49 10.96
N LYS A 32 -4.51 -6.12 12.01
CA LYS A 32 -3.23 -6.84 11.95
C LYS A 32 -3.21 -7.91 10.86
N ARG A 33 -4.36 -8.53 10.57
CA ARG A 33 -4.50 -9.55 9.53
C ARG A 33 -4.35 -8.91 8.15
N PHE A 34 -4.98 -7.76 7.94
CA PHE A 34 -4.87 -7.01 6.69
C PHE A 34 -3.46 -6.48 6.47
N LEU A 35 -2.90 -5.79 7.46
CA LEU A 35 -1.53 -5.27 7.38
C LEU A 35 -0.49 -6.36 7.11
N LYS A 36 -0.65 -7.55 7.71
CA LYS A 36 0.23 -8.69 7.45
C LYS A 36 0.21 -9.10 5.97
N GLU A 37 -0.97 -9.19 5.37
CA GLU A 37 -1.08 -9.56 3.94
C GLU A 37 -0.55 -8.46 3.01
N VAL A 38 -0.79 -7.19 3.36
CA VAL A 38 -0.21 -6.05 2.63
C VAL A 38 1.31 -6.06 2.71
N GLU A 39 1.88 -6.32 3.88
CA GLU A 39 3.33 -6.40 4.08
C GLU A 39 3.94 -7.57 3.29
N LEU A 40 3.28 -8.74 3.27
CA LEU A 40 3.71 -9.86 2.41
C LEU A 40 3.71 -9.49 0.93
N TRP A 41 2.69 -8.77 0.46
CA TRP A 41 2.65 -8.28 -0.92
C TRP A 41 3.76 -7.26 -1.20
N PHE A 42 3.94 -6.28 -0.31
CA PHE A 42 4.95 -5.22 -0.46
C PHE A 42 6.39 -5.75 -0.37
N ASN A 43 6.63 -6.79 0.42
CA ASN A 43 7.91 -7.50 0.48
C ASN A 43 8.33 -8.10 -0.87
N VAL A 44 7.38 -8.34 -1.78
CA VAL A 44 7.65 -8.81 -3.14
C VAL A 44 7.71 -7.63 -4.11
N LEU A 45 6.68 -6.78 -4.10
CA LEU A 45 6.53 -5.69 -5.08
C LEU A 45 7.62 -4.62 -4.95
N LEU A 46 7.89 -4.14 -3.74
CA LEU A 46 8.74 -2.96 -3.55
C LEU A 46 10.21 -3.20 -3.92
N PRO A 47 10.83 -4.35 -3.60
CA PRO A 47 12.17 -4.67 -4.11
C PRO A 47 12.28 -4.68 -5.63
N ILE A 48 11.22 -5.09 -6.33
CA ILE A 48 11.16 -5.07 -7.81
C ILE A 48 11.15 -3.62 -8.31
N LEU A 49 10.45 -2.71 -7.63
CA LEU A 49 10.37 -1.30 -8.01
C LEU A 49 11.63 -0.50 -7.64
N ASN A 50 12.36 -0.90 -6.61
CA ASN A 50 13.51 -0.16 -6.09
C ASN A 50 14.55 0.24 -7.16
N PRO A 51 15.04 -0.64 -8.07
CA PRO A 51 16.00 -0.24 -9.10
C PRO A 51 15.43 0.78 -10.11
N TYR A 52 14.10 0.90 -10.21
CA TYR A 52 13.44 1.83 -11.13
C TYR A 52 13.19 3.22 -10.52
N LEU A 53 13.57 3.46 -9.27
CA LEU A 53 13.53 4.79 -8.67
C LEU A 53 14.52 5.74 -9.36
N LEU A 54 14.16 7.01 -9.49
CA LEU A 54 15.00 8.04 -10.12
C LEU A 54 16.39 8.13 -9.50
N LYS A 55 16.48 8.06 -8.17
CA LYS A 55 17.74 8.02 -7.42
C LYS A 55 18.63 6.83 -7.75
N ASN A 56 18.05 5.74 -8.27
CA ASN A 56 18.72 4.51 -8.66
C ASN A 56 18.89 4.42 -10.19
N GLY A 57 18.64 5.51 -10.93
CA GLY A 57 18.79 5.60 -12.39
C GLY A 57 17.55 5.20 -13.20
N GLY A 58 16.40 4.98 -12.54
CA GLY A 58 15.15 4.61 -13.21
C GLY A 58 14.17 5.79 -13.43
N PRO A 59 12.97 5.51 -13.96
CA PRO A 59 12.00 6.54 -14.31
C PRO A 59 11.04 6.96 -13.18
N ILE A 60 11.01 6.27 -12.03
CA ILE A 60 10.01 6.52 -10.98
C ILE A 60 10.44 7.68 -10.08
N LEU A 61 9.72 8.80 -10.13
CA LEU A 61 9.99 9.98 -9.31
C LEU A 61 9.40 9.90 -7.89
N MET A 62 8.13 9.50 -7.76
CA MET A 62 7.39 9.48 -6.51
C MET A 62 6.45 8.28 -6.45
N VAL A 63 6.02 7.90 -5.25
CA VAL A 63 5.07 6.81 -5.04
C VAL A 63 3.84 7.26 -4.26
N GLN A 64 2.66 6.90 -4.74
CA GLN A 64 1.41 7.15 -4.03
C GLN A 64 1.20 6.12 -2.93
N LEU A 65 0.94 6.58 -1.71
CA LEU A 65 0.44 5.75 -0.62
C LEU A 65 -1.07 5.74 -0.61
N GLU A 66 -1.66 4.55 -0.63
CA GLU A 66 -3.13 4.41 -0.64
C GLU A 66 -3.76 5.12 -1.86
N ASN A 67 -5.08 5.28 -1.86
CA ASN A 67 -5.85 5.99 -2.87
C ASN A 67 -7.14 6.55 -2.27
N GLU A 68 -7.28 7.87 -2.25
CA GLU A 68 -8.46 8.60 -1.80
C GLU A 68 -8.90 8.17 -0.40
N TYR A 69 -7.93 7.98 0.51
CA TYR A 69 -8.22 7.45 1.83
C TYR A 69 -9.12 8.38 2.66
N GLY A 70 -9.11 9.68 2.36
CA GLY A 70 -10.04 10.65 2.95
C GLY A 70 -11.52 10.36 2.67
N SER A 71 -11.82 9.62 1.60
CA SER A 71 -13.17 9.16 1.26
C SER A 71 -13.56 7.86 1.96
N HIS A 72 -12.64 7.24 2.72
CA HIS A 72 -12.88 6.00 3.45
C HIS A 72 -13.30 6.26 4.90
N TYR A 73 -14.32 5.53 5.37
CA TYR A 73 -14.95 5.79 6.67
C TYR A 73 -14.02 5.59 7.88
N ALA A 74 -12.99 4.74 7.77
CA ALA A 74 -12.19 4.33 8.92
C ALA A 74 -11.30 5.45 9.48
N CYS A 75 -10.85 6.39 8.64
CA CYS A 75 -9.94 7.49 9.04
C CYS A 75 -8.73 7.03 9.87
N ASP A 76 -8.17 5.85 9.55
CA ASP A 76 -7.12 5.21 10.34
C ASP A 76 -5.73 5.75 9.97
N GLN A 77 -5.20 6.64 10.81
CA GLN A 77 -3.88 7.22 10.63
C GLN A 77 -2.73 6.25 10.95
N ILE A 78 -2.99 5.23 11.78
CA ILE A 78 -2.00 4.19 12.11
C ILE A 78 -1.73 3.35 10.87
N TYR A 79 -2.78 3.01 10.13
CA TYR A 79 -2.68 2.32 8.84
C TYR A 79 -1.81 3.09 7.84
N LEU A 80 -2.11 4.37 7.60
CA LEU A 80 -1.34 5.19 6.66
C LEU A 80 0.13 5.32 7.07
N LYS A 81 0.38 5.54 8.38
CA LYS A 81 1.74 5.58 8.92
C LYS A 81 2.47 4.27 8.68
N ARG A 82 1.82 3.13 8.91
CA ARG A 82 2.43 1.81 8.68
C ARG A 82 2.78 1.59 7.21
N LEU A 83 1.92 2.00 6.27
CA LEU A 83 2.23 1.94 4.84
C LEU A 83 3.46 2.78 4.50
N SER A 84 3.53 4.01 5.01
CA SER A 84 4.70 4.90 4.81
C SER A 84 5.99 4.26 5.32
N GLU A 85 5.96 3.65 6.51
CA GLU A 85 7.11 2.95 7.10
C GLU A 85 7.57 1.76 6.25
N ILE A 86 6.65 0.89 5.81
CA ILE A 86 6.98 -0.25 4.95
C ILE A 86 7.61 0.25 3.65
N VAL A 87 7.01 1.27 3.02
CA VAL A 87 7.55 1.83 1.78
C VAL A 87 8.95 2.41 1.98
N ARG A 88 9.19 3.17 3.06
CA ARG A 88 10.54 3.70 3.37
C ARG A 88 11.55 2.59 3.66
N TYR A 89 11.11 1.51 4.31
CA TYR A 89 11.98 0.37 4.60
C TYR A 89 12.52 -0.27 3.31
N HIS A 90 11.68 -0.44 2.29
CA HIS A 90 12.10 -1.07 1.04
C HIS A 90 12.71 -0.10 0.01
N LEU A 91 12.17 1.11 -0.10
CA LEU A 91 12.53 2.07 -1.15
C LEU A 91 13.51 3.16 -0.66
N GLY A 92 13.85 3.18 0.63
CA GLY A 92 14.70 4.18 1.27
C GLY A 92 13.92 5.38 1.83
N SER A 93 14.51 6.05 2.82
CA SER A 93 13.87 7.17 3.55
C SER A 93 13.68 8.45 2.73
N ASP A 94 14.42 8.58 1.64
CA ASP A 94 14.45 9.70 0.69
C ASP A 94 13.43 9.56 -0.46
N VAL A 95 12.71 8.43 -0.54
CA VAL A 95 11.64 8.27 -1.53
C VAL A 95 10.53 9.30 -1.28
N ILE A 96 10.14 10.03 -2.32
CA ILE A 96 9.04 10.98 -2.23
C ILE A 96 7.73 10.20 -2.24
N GLN A 97 6.94 10.41 -1.19
CA GLN A 97 5.63 9.80 -1.00
C GLN A 97 4.56 10.89 -1.09
N TYR A 98 3.43 10.55 -1.71
CA TYR A 98 2.28 11.45 -1.77
C TYR A 98 0.98 10.68 -1.55
N THR A 99 -0.09 11.42 -1.27
CA THR A 99 -1.48 10.93 -1.20
C THR A 99 -2.34 11.77 -2.14
N SER A 100 -3.43 11.18 -2.64
CA SER A 100 -4.48 11.85 -3.41
C SER A 100 -5.84 11.47 -2.84
#